data_AF-A0A3C1ZEG1-F1
#
_entry.id   AF-A0A3C1ZEG1-F1
#
_cell.length_a   1.000
_cell.length_b   1.000
_cell.length_c   1.000
_cell.angle_alpha   90.00
_cell.angle_beta   90.00
_cell.angle_gamma   90.00
#
_symmetry.space_group_name_H-M   'P 1'
#
loop_
_entity.id
_entity.type
_entity.pdbx_description
1 polymer ?
#
loop_
_entity_poly.entity_id
_entity_poly.type
_entity_poly.pdbx_seq_one_letter_code
_entity_poly.pdbx_strand_id
1 'polypeptide(L)'
;LVYDAALTGPNQLERVIDRAKAEGMKKITVVMVYNDLLTCHKNDVTRGKTSYRYTGADKLIQAFRDNSNKLQLLQAAYPDVAIIPVDCSGNLGVRRVTMEEAAAWNYNVSEQELNELFTYMLGEINTGEIGTNDIPAAVGNILAVPNLGASNIDMANQLHLKAQEVARELR
;
A
#
# COMPACT_ATOMS: atom_id res chain seq x y z
N LEU A 1 21.91 -6.24 -10.98
CA LEU A 1 20.83 -5.27 -11.20
C LEU A 1 19.88 -5.36 -10.03
N VAL A 2 19.46 -4.24 -9.45
CA VAL A 2 18.38 -4.18 -8.46
C VAL A 2 17.26 -3.37 -9.10
N TYR A 3 16.05 -3.92 -9.13
CA TYR A 3 14.86 -3.26 -9.64
C TYR A 3 13.88 -3.13 -8.47
N ASP A 4 13.55 -1.88 -8.12
CA ASP A 4 12.63 -1.54 -7.04
C ASP A 4 11.41 -0.83 -7.63
N ALA A 5 10.24 -1.46 -7.53
CA ALA A 5 8.98 -0.90 -7.98
C ALA A 5 7.81 -1.55 -7.26
N ALA A 6 6.75 -0.77 -7.02
CA ALA A 6 5.47 -1.32 -6.61
C ALA A 6 4.89 -2.16 -7.75
N LEU A 7 4.38 -3.35 -7.42
CA LEU A 7 3.83 -4.29 -8.41
C LEU A 7 2.40 -3.95 -8.82
N THR A 8 2.02 -2.67 -8.91
CA THR A 8 0.61 -2.27 -9.07
C THR A 8 0.09 -2.42 -10.49
N GLY A 9 0.96 -2.57 -11.50
CA GLY A 9 0.56 -2.81 -12.88
C GLY A 9 0.25 -4.28 -13.20
N PRO A 10 -0.69 -4.57 -14.12
CA PRO A 10 -0.89 -5.92 -14.63
C PRO A 10 0.39 -6.41 -15.32
N ASN A 11 0.80 -7.63 -14.96
CA ASN A 11 1.94 -8.34 -15.51
C ASN A 11 3.28 -7.57 -15.45
N GLN A 12 3.44 -6.63 -14.52
CA GLN A 12 4.64 -5.78 -14.47
C GLN A 12 5.86 -6.57 -14.00
N LEU A 13 5.70 -7.43 -12.99
CA LEU A 13 6.79 -8.25 -12.46
C LEU A 13 7.26 -9.27 -13.50
N GLU A 14 6.29 -9.91 -14.15
CA GLU A 14 6.46 -10.90 -15.20
C GLU A 14 7.29 -10.33 -16.36
N ARG A 15 6.92 -9.14 -16.84
CA ARG A 15 7.69 -8.44 -17.89
C ARG A 15 9.14 -8.14 -17.48
N VAL A 16 9.39 -7.81 -16.21
CA VAL A 16 10.75 -7.56 -15.70
C VAL A 16 11.55 -8.86 -15.64
N ILE A 17 10.94 -9.94 -15.17
CA ILE A 17 11.57 -11.26 -15.10
C ILE A 17 11.88 -11.78 -16.50
N ASP A 18 10.91 -11.75 -17.41
CA ASP A 18 11.06 -12.21 -18.80
C ASP A 18 12.17 -11.46 -19.51
N ARG A 19 12.22 -10.14 -19.35
CA ARG A 19 13.29 -9.32 -19.90
C ARG A 19 14.65 -9.69 -19.32
N ALA A 20 14.76 -9.86 -18.00
CA ALA A 20 16.00 -10.25 -17.36
C ALA A 20 16.49 -11.62 -17.87
N LYS A 21 15.58 -12.60 -18.04
CA LYS A 21 15.91 -13.90 -18.63
C LYS A 21 16.36 -13.77 -20.09
N ALA A 22 15.68 -12.95 -20.88
CA ALA A 22 16.05 -12.70 -22.28
C ALA A 22 17.43 -12.03 -22.42
N GLU A 23 17.83 -11.20 -21.46
CA GLU A 23 19.17 -10.61 -21.35
C GLU A 23 20.23 -11.59 -20.79
N GLY A 24 19.87 -12.86 -20.58
CA GLY A 24 20.78 -13.93 -20.16
C GLY A 24 21.02 -14.00 -18.65
N MET A 25 20.19 -13.35 -17.83
CA MET A 25 20.34 -13.34 -16.37
C MET A 25 20.01 -14.73 -15.80
N LYS A 26 21.03 -15.44 -15.30
CA LYS A 26 20.92 -16.84 -14.86
C LYS A 26 20.31 -17.03 -13.47
N LYS A 27 20.29 -15.98 -12.65
CA LYS A 27 19.79 -16.00 -11.27
C LYS A 27 18.95 -14.76 -11.04
N ILE A 28 17.69 -14.97 -10.71
CA ILE A 28 16.74 -13.91 -10.40
C ILE A 28 16.17 -14.22 -9.02
N THR A 29 16.22 -13.22 -8.14
CA THR A 29 15.62 -13.29 -6.81
C THR A 29 14.61 -12.17 -6.69
N VAL A 30 13.37 -12.51 -6.35
CA VAL A 30 12.31 -11.55 -6.05
C VAL A 30 12.17 -11.47 -4.53
N VAL A 31 12.30 -10.27 -3.98
CA VAL A 31 12.02 -10.02 -2.56
C VAL A 31 10.61 -9.44 -2.47
N MET A 32 9.68 -10.20 -1.91
CA MET A 32 8.29 -9.77 -1.73
C MET A 32 8.15 -9.15 -0.34
N VAL A 33 7.80 -7.87 -0.28
CA VAL A 33 7.69 -7.13 0.99
C VAL A 33 6.22 -6.96 1.33
N TYR A 34 5.82 -7.44 2.50
CA TYR A 34 4.49 -7.22 3.07
C TYR A 34 4.56 -6.25 4.26
N ASN A 35 3.58 -5.36 4.33
CA ASN A 35 3.27 -4.54 5.49
C ASN A 35 1.75 -4.59 5.66
N ASP A 36 1.26 -4.58 6.89
CA ASP A 36 -0.15 -4.30 7.15
C ASP A 36 -0.57 -2.89 6.66
N LEU A 37 -1.88 -2.68 6.50
CA LEU A 37 -2.44 -1.46 5.91
C LEU A 37 -2.05 -0.20 6.69
N LEU A 38 -2.10 -0.28 8.02
CA LEU A 38 -1.80 0.85 8.89
C LEU A 38 -0.30 1.19 8.84
N THR A 39 0.56 0.17 8.83
CA THR A 39 2.01 0.34 8.65
C THR A 39 2.34 0.98 7.31
N CYS A 40 1.68 0.55 6.22
CA CYS A 40 1.82 1.22 4.93
C CYS A 40 1.45 2.71 5.00
N HIS A 41 0.34 3.04 5.65
CA HIS A 41 -0.10 4.43 5.78
C HIS A 41 0.86 5.27 6.63
N LYS A 42 1.31 4.75 7.78
CA LYS A 42 2.31 5.43 8.63
C LYS A 42 3.58 5.75 7.84
N ASN A 43 4.07 4.78 7.08
CA ASN A 43 5.25 4.94 6.24
C ASN A 43 5.01 5.96 5.12
N ASP A 44 3.80 5.99 4.54
CA ASP A 44 3.40 7.00 3.55
C ASP A 44 3.36 8.41 4.14
N VAL A 45 2.82 8.60 5.34
CA VAL A 45 2.81 9.89 6.04
C VAL A 45 4.24 10.36 6.33
N THR A 46 5.11 9.50 6.83
CA THR A 46 6.54 9.83 7.04
C THR A 46 7.22 10.22 5.73
N ARG A 47 6.93 9.51 4.63
CA ARG A 47 7.46 9.86 3.30
C ARG A 47 6.87 11.17 2.77
N GLY A 48 5.59 11.41 2.99
CA GLY A 48 4.89 12.63 2.60
C GLY A 48 5.52 13.86 3.26
N LYS A 49 5.80 13.79 4.57
CA LYS A 49 6.49 14.84 5.32
C LYS A 49 7.87 15.19 4.78
N THR A 50 8.61 14.19 4.29
CA THR A 50 10.00 14.35 3.85
C THR A 50 10.15 14.70 2.37
N SER A 51 9.21 14.28 1.53
CA SER A 51 9.34 14.37 0.07
C SER A 51 8.12 14.95 -0.65
N TYR A 52 7.10 15.40 0.09
CA TYR A 52 5.83 15.89 -0.43
C TYR A 52 5.10 14.88 -1.33
N ARG A 53 5.34 13.59 -1.10
CA ARG A 53 4.76 12.48 -1.86
C ARG A 53 3.92 11.59 -0.96
N TYR A 54 2.64 11.91 -0.92
CA TYR A 54 1.61 11.11 -0.29
C TYR A 54 0.94 10.17 -1.30
N THR A 55 0.45 9.05 -0.79
CA THR A 55 -0.42 8.12 -1.50
C THR A 55 -1.80 8.24 -0.91
N GLY A 56 -2.77 8.71 -1.71
CA GLY A 56 -4.16 8.78 -1.28
C GLY A 56 -4.66 7.44 -0.71
N ALA A 57 -5.49 7.51 0.33
CA ALA A 57 -6.00 6.34 1.04
C ALA A 57 -6.68 5.33 0.10
N ASP A 58 -7.43 5.82 -0.87
CA ASP A 58 -8.09 5.02 -1.91
C ASP A 58 -7.10 4.20 -2.73
N LYS A 59 -5.97 4.82 -3.13
CA LYS A 59 -4.91 4.14 -3.89
C LYS A 59 -4.17 3.11 -3.06
N LEU A 60 -3.93 3.39 -1.77
CA LEU A 60 -3.32 2.44 -0.86
C LEU A 60 -4.21 1.20 -0.70
N ILE A 61 -5.51 1.39 -0.43
CA ILE A 61 -6.48 0.30 -0.29
C ILE A 61 -6.59 -0.50 -1.59
N GLN A 62 -6.62 0.18 -2.75
CA GLN A 62 -6.65 -0.49 -4.05
C GLN A 62 -5.38 -1.33 -4.29
N ALA A 63 -4.21 -0.82 -3.90
CA ALA A 63 -2.96 -1.56 -4.05
C ALA A 63 -2.95 -2.87 -3.25
N PHE A 64 -3.60 -2.95 -2.09
CA PHE A 64 -3.76 -4.22 -1.36
C PHE A 64 -4.51 -5.24 -2.22
N ARG A 65 -5.66 -4.84 -2.74
CA ARG A 65 -6.50 -5.71 -3.59
C ARG A 65 -5.76 -6.16 -4.84
N ASP A 66 -5.04 -5.25 -5.49
CA ASP A 66 -4.27 -5.54 -6.70
C ASP A 66 -3.12 -6.52 -6.43
N ASN A 67 -2.62 -6.62 -5.20
CA ASN A 67 -1.56 -7.56 -4.82
C ASN A 67 -2.06 -8.92 -4.34
N SER A 68 -3.38 -9.09 -4.18
CA SER A 68 -3.97 -10.38 -3.84
C SER A 68 -3.56 -11.46 -4.85
N ASN A 69 -3.18 -12.63 -4.34
CA ASN A 69 -2.76 -13.81 -5.10
C ASN A 69 -1.49 -13.67 -5.97
N LYS A 70 -0.81 -12.52 -5.99
CA LYS A 70 0.38 -12.32 -6.84
C LYS A 70 1.54 -13.24 -6.49
N LEU A 71 1.71 -13.59 -5.21
CA LEU A 71 2.75 -14.52 -4.78
C LEU A 71 2.55 -15.91 -5.40
N GLN A 72 1.32 -16.41 -5.37
CA GLN A 72 0.95 -17.72 -5.91
C GLN A 72 1.07 -17.73 -7.44
N LEU A 73 0.63 -16.65 -8.10
CA LEU A 73 0.77 -16.50 -9.55
C LEU A 73 2.25 -16.46 -9.97
N LEU A 74 3.08 -15.74 -9.23
CA LEU A 74 4.53 -15.66 -9.47
C LEU A 74 5.20 -17.03 -9.32
N GLN A 75 4.90 -17.77 -8.25
CA GLN A 75 5.43 -19.12 -8.04
C GLN A 75 5.05 -20.08 -9.17
N ALA A 76 3.81 -20.01 -9.64
CA ALA A 76 3.32 -20.88 -10.71
C ALA A 76 3.96 -20.54 -12.06
N ALA A 77 4.10 -19.26 -12.38
CA ALA A 77 4.65 -18.81 -13.66
C ALA A 77 6.19 -18.92 -13.74
N TYR A 78 6.88 -18.79 -12.61
CA TYR A 78 8.35 -18.73 -12.55
C TYR A 78 8.92 -19.64 -11.45
N PRO A 79 8.79 -20.98 -11.57
CA PRO A 79 9.25 -21.91 -10.53
C PRO A 79 10.77 -21.92 -10.33
N ASP A 80 11.54 -21.39 -11.30
CA ASP A 80 13.00 -21.26 -11.25
C ASP A 80 13.48 -19.95 -10.60
N VAL A 81 12.58 -19.01 -10.32
CA VAL A 81 12.89 -17.74 -9.66
C VAL A 81 12.85 -17.92 -8.14
N ALA A 82 13.92 -17.51 -7.46
CA ALA A 82 13.95 -17.55 -6.00
C ALA A 82 13.06 -16.44 -5.43
N ILE A 83 12.16 -16.76 -4.51
CA ILE A 83 11.30 -15.78 -3.83
C ILE A 83 11.70 -15.71 -2.37
N ILE A 84 11.95 -14.50 -1.87
CA ILE A 84 12.24 -14.23 -0.47
C ILE A 84 11.10 -13.35 0.05
N PRO A 85 10.10 -13.90 0.73
CA PRO A 85 9.08 -13.10 1.36
C PRO A 85 9.62 -12.50 2.66
N VAL A 86 9.30 -11.23 2.89
CA VAL A 86 9.63 -10.51 4.12
C VAL A 86 8.41 -9.77 4.64
N ASP A 87 8.24 -9.81 5.95
CA ASP A 87 7.19 -9.13 6.67
C ASP A 87 7.80 -7.98 7.48
N CYS A 88 7.29 -6.77 7.25
CA CYS A 88 7.72 -5.54 7.90
C CYS A 88 6.58 -4.90 8.72
N SER A 89 5.48 -5.62 8.93
CA SER A 89 4.29 -5.15 9.64
C SER A 89 4.62 -4.66 11.05
N GLY A 90 3.91 -3.61 11.48
CA GLY A 90 4.15 -2.91 12.74
C GLY A 90 5.48 -2.15 12.84
N ASN A 91 6.25 -2.04 11.75
CA ASN A 91 7.60 -1.45 11.74
C ASN A 91 8.56 -2.09 12.78
N LEU A 92 8.45 -3.40 13.00
CA LEU A 92 9.28 -4.17 13.94
C LEU A 92 10.63 -4.63 13.37
N GLY A 93 11.02 -4.11 12.19
CA GLY A 93 12.16 -4.57 11.42
C GLY A 93 11.79 -5.64 10.38
N VAL A 94 12.76 -6.02 9.55
CA VAL A 94 12.55 -6.97 8.44
C VAL A 94 12.54 -8.40 8.99
N ARG A 95 11.41 -9.10 8.88
CA ARG A 95 11.28 -10.50 9.26
C ARG A 95 11.27 -11.43 8.04
N ARG A 96 12.26 -12.32 8.01
CA ARG A 96 12.26 -13.62 7.31
C ARG A 96 10.96 -14.39 7.50
N VAL A 97 10.10 -14.60 6.49
CA VAL A 97 8.95 -15.52 6.63
C VAL A 97 9.04 -16.69 5.66
N THR A 98 8.30 -17.76 5.92
CA THR A 98 8.18 -18.88 4.97
C THR A 98 7.23 -18.54 3.83
N MET A 99 7.23 -19.36 2.77
CA MET A 99 6.27 -19.21 1.69
C MET A 99 4.84 -19.54 2.15
N GLU A 100 4.67 -20.47 3.10
CA GLU A 100 3.37 -20.77 3.70
C GLU A 100 2.83 -19.58 4.51
N GLU A 101 3.67 -18.93 5.31
CA GLU A 101 3.29 -17.70 6.02
C GLU A 101 2.92 -16.59 5.04
N ALA A 102 3.71 -16.40 3.99
CA ALA A 102 3.47 -15.36 2.98
C ALA A 102 2.22 -15.62 2.13
N ALA A 103 1.88 -16.88 1.88
CA ALA A 103 0.66 -17.26 1.19
C ALA A 103 -0.61 -16.93 2.02
N ALA A 104 -0.46 -16.78 3.34
CA ALA A 104 -1.53 -16.40 4.25
C ALA A 104 -1.63 -14.88 4.49
N TRP A 105 -0.82 -14.05 3.83
CA TRP A 105 -0.93 -12.60 3.94
C TRP A 105 -2.31 -12.09 3.53
N ASN A 106 -2.89 -11.22 4.38
CA ASN A 106 -4.23 -10.70 4.16
C ASN A 106 -4.19 -9.45 3.28
N TYR A 107 -4.55 -9.63 2.01
CA TYR A 107 -4.75 -8.53 1.06
C TYR A 107 -6.20 -8.03 1.01
N ASN A 108 -7.11 -8.67 1.75
CA ASN A 108 -8.49 -8.23 1.87
C ASN A 108 -8.62 -7.27 3.05
N VAL A 109 -8.71 -5.98 2.73
CA VAL A 109 -8.89 -4.93 3.71
C VAL A 109 -10.28 -5.04 4.35
N SER A 110 -10.31 -5.35 5.65
CA SER A 110 -11.53 -5.49 6.44
C SER A 110 -12.11 -4.13 6.88
N GLU A 111 -13.39 -4.14 7.29
CA GLU A 111 -14.05 -2.96 7.88
C GLU A 111 -13.32 -2.44 9.12
N GLN A 112 -12.74 -3.33 9.94
CA GLN A 112 -11.97 -2.94 11.10
C GLN A 112 -10.67 -2.22 10.69
N GLU A 113 -9.93 -2.76 9.72
CA GLU A 113 -8.70 -2.14 9.22
C GLU A 113 -8.96 -0.76 8.58
N LEU A 114 -10.09 -0.60 7.88
CA LEU A 114 -10.53 0.71 7.37
C LEU A 114 -10.82 1.69 8.50
N ASN A 115 -11.50 1.22 9.55
CA ASN A 115 -11.83 2.04 10.70
C ASN A 115 -10.57 2.53 11.43
N GLU A 116 -9.63 1.61 11.66
CA GLU A 116 -8.34 1.92 12.27
C GLU A 116 -7.54 2.90 11.42
N LEU A 117 -7.47 2.69 10.09
CA LEU A 117 -6.82 3.60 9.15
C LEU A 117 -7.43 5.00 9.18
N PHE A 118 -8.75 5.12 9.07
CA PHE A 118 -9.43 6.41 8.99
C PHE A 118 -9.35 7.16 10.32
N THR A 119 -9.47 6.44 11.44
CA THR A 119 -9.30 7.02 12.79
C THR A 119 -7.88 7.56 12.96
N TYR A 120 -6.87 6.77 12.56
CA TYR A 120 -5.48 7.19 12.64
C TYR A 120 -5.20 8.41 11.76
N MET A 121 -5.66 8.40 10.51
CA MET A 121 -5.50 9.51 9.57
C MET A 121 -6.15 10.80 10.09
N LEU A 122 -7.37 10.72 10.63
CA LEU A 122 -8.04 11.87 11.24
C LEU A 122 -7.26 12.39 12.44
N GLY A 123 -6.68 11.50 13.24
CA GLY A 123 -5.75 11.83 14.33
C GLY A 123 -4.55 12.64 13.83
N GLU A 124 -3.83 12.15 12.84
CA GLU A 124 -2.66 12.83 12.25
C GLU A 124 -3.01 14.20 11.65
N ILE A 125 -4.19 14.34 11.06
CA ILE A 125 -4.68 15.65 10.57
C ILE A 125 -4.96 16.60 11.74
N ASN A 126 -5.60 16.11 12.80
CA ASN A 126 -5.98 16.94 13.95
C ASN A 126 -4.77 17.37 14.80
N THR A 127 -3.71 16.56 14.84
CA THR A 127 -2.46 16.91 15.52
C THR A 127 -1.52 17.76 14.65
N GLY A 128 -1.84 17.95 13.36
CA GLY A 128 -1.01 18.69 12.41
C GLY A 128 0.20 17.91 11.90
N GLU A 129 0.24 16.60 12.17
CA GLU A 129 1.27 15.72 11.61
C GLU A 129 1.15 15.63 10.09
N ILE A 130 -0.07 15.54 9.55
CA ILE A 130 -0.31 15.84 8.14
C ILE A 130 -0.52 17.35 8.03
N GLY A 131 0.43 18.04 7.40
CA GLY A 131 0.36 19.48 7.20
C GLY A 131 -0.90 19.86 6.41
N THR A 132 -1.50 21.01 6.73
CA THR A 132 -2.79 21.43 6.15
C THR A 132 -2.82 21.28 4.64
N ASN A 133 -1.80 21.78 3.94
CA ASN A 133 -1.75 21.76 2.47
C ASN A 133 -1.60 20.36 1.86
N ASP A 134 -1.18 19.38 2.66
CA ASP A 134 -0.98 18.00 2.25
C ASP A 134 -2.24 17.13 2.44
N ILE A 135 -3.22 17.61 3.21
CA ILE A 135 -4.45 16.87 3.53
C ILE A 135 -5.14 16.33 2.26
N PRO A 136 -5.34 17.11 1.17
CA PRO A 136 -5.99 16.58 -0.03
C PRO A 136 -5.21 15.44 -0.69
N ALA A 137 -3.87 15.50 -0.65
CA ALA A 137 -3.02 14.46 -1.24
C ALA A 137 -3.02 13.17 -0.40
N ALA A 138 -3.01 13.29 0.93
CA ALA A 138 -3.04 12.17 1.86
C ALA A 138 -4.41 11.47 1.90
N VAL A 139 -5.51 12.24 1.91
CA VAL A 139 -6.88 11.70 1.93
C VAL A 139 -7.23 11.03 0.59
N GLY A 140 -6.88 11.67 -0.53
CA GLY A 140 -7.22 11.15 -1.86
C GLY A 140 -8.74 11.10 -2.11
N ASN A 141 -9.18 10.15 -2.93
CA ASN A 141 -10.60 9.95 -3.24
C ASN A 141 -11.23 8.90 -2.31
N ILE A 142 -11.16 9.14 -1.01
CA ILE A 142 -11.55 8.17 0.03
C ILE A 142 -12.99 7.64 -0.10
N LEU A 143 -13.92 8.43 -0.67
CA LEU A 143 -15.30 8.02 -0.92
C LEU A 143 -15.46 7.04 -2.09
N ALA A 144 -14.43 6.85 -2.92
CA ALA A 144 -14.41 5.85 -3.98
C ALA A 144 -14.02 4.45 -3.49
N VAL A 145 -13.64 4.30 -2.22
CA VAL A 145 -13.41 2.97 -1.62
C VAL A 145 -14.74 2.21 -1.63
N PRO A 146 -14.84 1.06 -2.31
CA PRO A 146 -16.10 0.34 -2.43
C PRO A 146 -16.41 -0.42 -1.14
N ASN A 147 -17.72 -0.61 -0.90
CA ASN A 147 -18.31 -1.38 0.19
C ASN A 147 -18.00 -0.85 1.60
N LEU A 148 -17.79 0.46 1.78
CA LEU A 148 -17.66 1.05 3.12
C LEU A 148 -18.89 0.75 3.97
N GLY A 149 -18.69 0.14 5.14
CA GLY A 149 -19.71 0.03 6.18
C GLY A 149 -20.12 1.39 6.73
N ALA A 150 -21.27 1.43 7.41
CA ALA A 150 -21.88 2.67 7.91
C ALA A 150 -20.96 3.45 8.88
N SER A 151 -20.15 2.77 9.71
CA SER A 151 -19.19 3.46 10.59
C SER A 151 -18.06 4.11 9.80
N ASN A 152 -17.61 3.47 8.72
CA ASN A 152 -16.50 3.96 7.90
C ASN A 152 -16.93 5.03 6.91
N ILE A 153 -18.20 5.03 6.46
CA ILE A 153 -18.71 6.06 5.57
C ILE A 153 -18.75 7.44 6.25
N ASP A 154 -19.16 7.50 7.51
CA ASP A 154 -19.22 8.75 8.28
C ASP A 154 -17.82 9.37 8.43
N MET A 155 -16.82 8.53 8.73
CA MET A 155 -15.46 9.00 8.91
C MET A 155 -14.78 9.34 7.57
N ALA A 156 -15.05 8.58 6.51
CA ALA A 156 -14.62 8.92 5.16
C ALA A 156 -15.21 10.26 4.69
N ASN A 157 -16.49 10.54 5.01
CA ASN A 157 -17.12 11.83 4.74
C ASN A 157 -16.45 12.97 5.49
N GLN A 158 -16.13 12.80 6.78
CA GLN A 158 -15.42 13.81 7.55
C GLN A 158 -14.04 14.14 6.94
N LEU A 159 -13.26 13.10 6.59
CA LEU A 159 -11.96 13.26 5.94
C LEU A 159 -12.10 13.96 4.57
N HIS A 160 -13.10 13.57 3.79
CA HIS A 160 -13.39 14.16 2.49
C HIS A 160 -13.74 15.65 2.60
N LEU A 161 -14.61 16.02 3.55
CA LEU A 161 -15.01 17.42 3.77
C LEU A 161 -13.81 18.29 4.17
N LYS A 162 -12.96 17.80 5.08
CA LYS A 162 -11.70 18.47 5.47
C LYS A 162 -10.78 18.68 4.25
N ALA A 163 -10.59 17.65 3.44
CA ALA A 163 -9.78 17.76 2.21
C ALA A 163 -10.36 18.78 1.22
N GLN A 164 -11.68 18.83 1.06
CA GLN A 164 -12.35 19.80 0.17
C GLN A 164 -12.29 21.25 0.70
N GLU A 165 -12.37 21.44 2.02
CA GLU A 165 -12.24 22.76 2.66
C GLU A 165 -10.85 23.34 2.38
N VAL A 166 -9.80 22.59 2.71
CA VAL A 166 -8.41 22.99 2.43
C VAL A 166 -8.17 23.22 0.94
N ALA A 167 -8.64 22.32 0.08
CA ALA A 167 -8.43 22.45 -1.36
C ALA A 167 -9.13 23.70 -1.96
N ARG A 168 -10.15 24.23 -1.29
CA ARG A 168 -10.80 25.50 -1.67
C ARG A 168 -10.00 26.71 -1.19
N GLU A 169 -9.39 26.64 -0.01
CA GLU A 169 -8.55 27.73 0.54
C GLU A 169 -7.22 27.91 -0.20
N LEU A 170 -6.72 26.86 -0.86
CA LEU A 170 -5.50 26.89 -1.65
C LEU A 170 -5.67 27.45 -3.08
N ARG A 171 -6.90 27.76 -3.50
CA ARG A 171 -7.23 28.32 -4.82
C ARG A 171 -7.32 29.84 -4.78
#